data_AF-A0A3B9UYD4-F1
#
_entry.id   AF-A0A3B9UYD4-F1
#
_cell.length_a   1.000
_cell.length_b   1.000
_cell.length_c   1.000
_cell.angle_alpha   90.00
_cell.angle_beta   90.00
_cell.angle_gamma   90.00
#
_symmetry.space_group_name_H-M   'P 1'
#
loop_
_entity.id
_entity.type
_entity.pdbx_description
1 polymer ?
#
loop_
_entity_poly.entity_id
_entity_poly.type
_entity_poly.pdbx_seq_one_letter_code
_entity_poly.pdbx_strand_id
1 'polypeptide(L)'
;MLLDGAVKYSKLGRQAIIDNDIQKKHDNIIRTQDIFYELMISLDRNAGGEWVENLYAVYEFINHKLTEANMKKDVKIMDEVIPLIEEVRDLWNEAYKLSVKK
;
A
#
# COMPACT_ATOMS: atom_id res chain seq x y z
N MET A 1 9.51 6.83 -6.29
CA MET A 1 9.82 6.59 -4.87
C MET A 1 9.05 5.37 -4.37
N LEU A 2 9.26 4.97 -3.10
CA LEU A 2 8.79 3.71 -2.50
C LEU A 2 7.27 3.46 -2.71
N LEU A 3 6.44 4.49 -2.55
CA LEU A 3 4.99 4.44 -2.77
C LEU A 3 4.57 4.34 -4.26
N ASP A 4 5.34 4.90 -5.20
CA ASP A 4 5.11 4.63 -6.63
C ASP A 4 5.35 3.15 -6.94
N GLY A 5 6.32 2.54 -6.26
CA GLY A 5 6.57 1.11 -6.27
C GLY A 5 5.35 0.32 -5.80
N ALA A 6 4.75 0.71 -4.66
CA ALA A 6 3.56 0.05 -4.13
C ALA A 6 2.40 0.07 -5.13
N VAL A 7 2.11 1.23 -5.75
CA VAL A 7 1.06 1.34 -6.77
C VAL A 7 1.37 0.48 -7.99
N LYS A 8 2.62 0.45 -8.44
CA LYS A 8 3.04 -0.39 -9.57
C LYS A 8 2.83 -1.88 -9.26
N TYR A 9 3.35 -2.35 -8.13
CA TYR A 9 3.30 -3.76 -7.75
C TYR A 9 1.87 -4.21 -7.44
N SER A 10 1.03 -3.39 -6.80
CA SER A 10 -0.37 -3.73 -6.55
C SER A 10 -1.14 -3.94 -7.86
N LYS A 11 -0.94 -3.08 -8.87
CA LYS A 11 -1.55 -3.22 -10.20
C LYS A 11 -1.03 -4.45 -10.95
N LEU A 12 0.27 -4.76 -10.86
CA LEU A 12 0.84 -5.98 -11.43
C LEU A 12 0.30 -7.24 -10.76
N GLY A 13 0.15 -7.22 -9.43
CA GLY A 13 -0.43 -8.32 -8.65
C GLY A 13 -1.89 -8.57 -9.03
N ARG A 14 -2.68 -7.49 -9.16
CA ARG A 14 -4.06 -7.55 -9.67
C ARG A 14 -4.13 -8.17 -11.07
N GLN A 15 -3.30 -7.72 -12.01
CA GLN A 15 -3.30 -8.29 -13.36
C GLN A 15 -2.92 -9.77 -13.34
N ALA A 16 -1.95 -10.17 -12.53
CA ALA A 16 -1.57 -11.57 -12.39
C ALA A 16 -2.67 -12.45 -11.77
N ILE A 17 -3.57 -11.90 -10.94
CA ILE A 17 -4.79 -12.61 -10.52
C ILE A 17 -5.68 -12.92 -11.73
N ILE A 18 -5.92 -11.93 -12.59
CA ILE A 18 -6.76 -12.06 -13.81
C ILE A 18 -6.14 -13.07 -14.77
N ASP A 19 -4.81 -13.03 -14.94
CA ASP A 19 -4.06 -13.91 -15.83
C ASP A 19 -3.90 -15.34 -15.25
N ASN A 20 -4.38 -15.59 -14.03
CA ASN A 20 -4.18 -16.84 -13.27
C ASN A 20 -2.71 -17.20 -13.00
N ASP A 21 -1.80 -16.23 -13.02
CA ASP A 21 -0.39 -16.41 -12.69
C ASP A 21 -0.18 -16.33 -11.17
N ILE A 22 -0.15 -17.51 -10.54
CA ILE A 22 -0.12 -17.65 -9.07
C ILE A 22 1.19 -17.15 -8.47
N GLN A 23 2.33 -17.43 -9.11
CA GLN A 23 3.63 -17.02 -8.57
C GLN A 23 3.78 -15.51 -8.70
N LYS A 24 3.50 -14.96 -9.88
CA LYS A 24 3.64 -13.53 -10.13
C LYS A 24 2.69 -12.70 -9.28
N LYS A 25 1.44 -13.13 -9.05
CA LYS A 25 0.56 -12.39 -8.15
C LYS A 25 1.12 -12.38 -6.72
N HIS A 26 1.61 -13.52 -6.23
CA HIS A 26 2.13 -13.65 -4.88
C HIS A 26 3.32 -12.72 -4.71
N ASP A 27 4.31 -12.79 -5.59
CA ASP A 27 5.52 -11.98 -5.54
C ASP A 27 5.21 -10.48 -5.55
N ASN A 28 4.27 -10.03 -6.39
CA ASN A 28 3.90 -8.62 -6.47
C ASN A 28 3.06 -8.15 -5.26
N ILE A 29 2.17 -9.00 -4.73
CA ILE A 29 1.40 -8.66 -3.54
C ILE A 29 2.31 -8.60 -2.32
N ILE A 30 3.19 -9.58 -2.11
CA ILE A 30 4.18 -9.57 -1.01
C ILE A 30 5.04 -8.30 -1.06
N ARG A 31 5.58 -7.93 -2.22
CA ARG A 31 6.35 -6.69 -2.37
C ARG A 31 5.57 -5.43 -2.00
N THR A 32 4.27 -5.42 -2.29
CA THR A 32 3.40 -4.30 -1.89
C THR A 32 3.22 -4.29 -0.36
N GLN A 33 3.04 -5.46 0.25
CA GLN A 33 2.92 -5.60 1.71
C GLN A 33 4.19 -5.18 2.44
N ASP A 34 5.37 -5.59 1.95
CA ASP A 34 6.66 -5.21 2.53
C ASP A 34 6.83 -3.69 2.59
N ILE A 35 6.39 -2.99 1.54
CA ILE A 35 6.39 -1.52 1.51
C ILE A 35 5.50 -0.95 2.61
N PHE A 36 4.27 -1.41 2.75
CA PHE A 36 3.37 -0.91 3.80
C PHE A 36 3.88 -1.26 5.21
N TYR A 37 4.50 -2.43 5.37
CA TYR A 37 5.11 -2.83 6.63
C TYR A 37 6.28 -1.91 7.00
N GLU A 38 7.14 -1.56 6.04
CA GLU A 38 8.23 -0.61 6.24
C GLU A 38 7.70 0.80 6.60
N LEU A 39 6.63 1.25 5.94
CA LEU A 39 5.96 2.51 6.29
C LEU A 39 5.38 2.51 7.70
N MET A 40 4.86 1.37 8.17
CA MET A 40 4.36 1.22 9.54
C MET A 40 5.49 1.28 10.57
N ILE A 41 6.62 0.61 10.30
CA ILE A 41 7.77 0.57 11.22
C ILE A 41 8.50 1.91 11.28
N SER A 42 8.62 2.59 10.15
CA SER A 42 9.32 3.88 10.04
C SER A 42 8.50 5.07 10.54
N LEU A 43 7.21 4.87 10.85
CA LEU A 43 6.34 5.93 11.34
C LEU A 43 6.68 6.31 12.79
N ASP A 44 7.06 7.57 13.02
CA ASP A 44 7.36 8.06 14.37
C ASP A 44 6.06 8.25 15.19
N ARG A 45 5.68 7.21 15.93
CA ARG A 45 4.52 7.21 16.83
C ARG A 45 4.70 8.12 18.05
N ASN A 46 5.92 8.56 18.35
CA ASN A 46 6.19 9.46 19.46
C ASN A 46 6.03 10.94 19.08
N ALA A 47 5.80 11.26 17.79
CA ALA A 47 5.52 12.61 17.33
C ALA A 47 4.23 13.23 17.93
N GLY A 48 3.42 12.42 18.64
CA GLY A 48 2.43 12.91 19.59
C GLY A 48 1.10 13.39 18.99
N GLY A 49 0.83 13.05 17.73
CA GLY A 49 -0.40 13.44 17.03
C GLY A 49 -1.35 12.27 16.75
N GLU A 50 -2.65 12.47 16.93
CA GLU A 50 -3.72 11.51 16.57
C GLU A 50 -3.64 11.06 15.10
N TRP A 51 -3.16 11.95 14.21
CA TRP A 51 -2.96 11.65 12.79
C TRP A 51 -1.99 10.49 12.54
N VAL A 52 -1.02 10.26 13.44
CA VAL A 52 -0.04 9.19 13.30
C VAL A 52 -0.70 7.83 13.48
N GLU A 53 -1.56 7.70 14.50
CA GLU A 53 -2.33 6.49 14.77
C GLU A 53 -3.34 6.19 13.66
N ASN A 54 -4.01 7.23 13.16
CA ASN A 54 -4.91 7.10 12.01
C ASN A 54 -4.17 6.64 10.75
N LEU A 55 -2.97 7.17 10.49
CA LEU A 55 -2.16 6.79 9.34
C LEU A 55 -1.64 5.34 9.46
N TYR A 56 -1.21 4.94 10.67
CA TYR A 56 -0.84 3.56 10.96
C TYR A 56 -2.01 2.60 10.67
N ALA A 57 -3.22 2.94 11.13
CA ALA A 57 -4.42 2.12 10.92
C ALA A 57 -4.76 1.95 9.43
N VAL A 58 -4.58 3.01 8.62
CA VAL A 58 -4.73 2.93 7.16
C VAL A 58 -3.73 1.96 6.55
N TYR A 59 -2.45 2.03 6.94
CA TYR A 59 -1.42 1.13 6.43
C TYR A 59 -1.66 -0.32 6.82
N GLU A 60 -2.06 -0.55 8.07
CA GLU A 60 -2.41 -1.88 8.58
C GLU A 60 -3.60 -2.47 7.82
N PHE A 61 -4.65 -1.67 7.60
CA PHE A 61 -5.81 -2.09 6.83
C PHE A 61 -5.44 -2.50 5.40
N ILE A 62 -4.62 -1.68 4.71
CA ILE A 62 -4.13 -2.00 3.36
C ILE A 62 -3.35 -3.32 3.38
N ASN A 63 -2.44 -3.52 4.33
CA ASN A 63 -1.64 -4.73 4.41
C ASN A 63 -2.50 -5.99 4.66
N HIS A 64 -3.51 -5.87 5.52
CA HIS A 64 -4.46 -6.95 5.79
C HIS A 64 -5.29 -7.29 4.54
N LYS A 65 -5.77 -6.28 3.80
CA LYS A 65 -6.50 -6.50 2.54
C LYS A 65 -5.66 -7.14 1.45
N LEU A 66 -4.39 -6.77 1.35
CA LEU A 66 -3.43 -7.42 0.45
C LEU A 66 -3.23 -8.90 0.83
N THR A 67 -3.14 -9.22 2.13
CA THR A 67 -3.09 -10.61 2.61
C THR A 67 -4.32 -11.40 2.18
N GLU A 68 -5.50 -10.81 2.40
CA GLU A 68 -6.79 -11.40 2.04
C GLU A 68 -6.88 -11.67 0.52
N ALA A 69 -6.48 -10.68 -0.30
CA ALA A 69 -6.44 -10.78 -1.74
C ALA A 69 -5.48 -11.89 -2.23
N ASN A 70 -4.30 -12.02 -1.60
CA ASN A 70 -3.33 -13.05 -1.96
C ASN A 70 -3.86 -14.47 -1.68
N MET A 71 -4.45 -14.66 -0.49
CA MET A 71 -5.00 -15.95 -0.05
C MET A 71 -6.22 -16.36 -0.88
N LYS A 72 -7.19 -15.45 -1.02
CA LYS A 72 -8.46 -15.70 -1.72
C LYS A 72 -8.33 -15.62 -3.24
N LYS A 73 -7.28 -14.97 -3.73
CA LYS A 73 -7.04 -14.74 -5.17
C LYS A 73 -8.18 -13.93 -5.77
N ASP A 74 -8.71 -12.98 -5.00
CA ASP A 74 -9.89 -12.20 -5.34
C ASP A 74 -9.47 -10.84 -5.89
N VAL A 75 -9.77 -10.62 -7.17
CA VAL A 75 -9.49 -9.36 -7.87
C VAL A 75 -10.30 -8.19 -7.30
N LYS A 76 -11.49 -8.42 -6.74
CA LYS A 76 -12.34 -7.36 -6.20
C LYS A 76 -11.69 -6.68 -5.00
N ILE A 77 -11.02 -7.47 -4.15
CA ILE A 77 -10.25 -6.94 -3.02
C ILE A 77 -9.11 -6.05 -3.52
N MET A 78 -8.45 -6.44 -4.61
CA MET A 78 -7.42 -5.60 -5.25
C MET A 78 -8.02 -4.32 -5.83
N ASP A 79 -9.18 -4.39 -6.47
CA ASP A 79 -9.89 -3.23 -7.03
C ASP A 79 -10.27 -2.21 -5.94
N GLU A 80 -10.61 -2.69 -4.73
CA GLU A 80 -10.95 -1.84 -3.58
C GLU A 80 -9.70 -1.23 -2.90
N VAL A 81 -8.60 -1.99 -2.79
CA VAL A 81 -7.41 -1.54 -2.05
C VAL A 81 -6.48 -0.65 -2.86
N ILE A 82 -6.41 -0.82 -4.19
CA ILE A 82 -5.50 -0.04 -5.04
C ILE A 82 -5.77 1.47 -4.97
N PRO A 83 -7.04 1.95 -5.01
CA PRO A 83 -7.33 3.37 -4.81
C PRO A 83 -6.77 3.93 -3.49
N LEU A 84 -6.85 3.18 -2.39
CA LEU A 84 -6.29 3.60 -1.10
C LEU A 84 -4.76 3.70 -1.13
N ILE A 85 -4.10 2.77 -1.83
CA ILE A 85 -2.64 2.82 -2.04
C ILE A 85 -2.25 4.07 -2.84
N GLU A 86 -3.05 4.42 -3.85
CA GLU A 86 -2.88 5.62 -4.66
C GLU A 86 -3.09 6.91 -3.85
N GLU A 87 -4.11 6.97 -3.02
CA GLU A 87 -4.36 8.09 -2.10
C GLU A 87 -3.21 8.30 -1.11
N VAL A 88 -2.65 7.22 -0.53
CA VAL A 88 -1.48 7.30 0.36
C VAL A 88 -0.27 7.86 -0.40
N ARG A 89 0.00 7.40 -1.62
CA ARG A 89 1.08 7.94 -2.47
C ARG A 89 0.86 9.44 -2.70
N ASP A 90 -0.35 9.85 -3.06
CA ASP A 90 -0.66 11.22 -3.41
C ASP A 90 -0.57 12.16 -2.21
N LEU A 91 -1.02 11.71 -1.03
CA LEU A 91 -0.85 12.39 0.25
C LEU A 91 0.63 12.72 0.53
N TRP A 92 1.52 11.74 0.42
CA TRP A 92 2.96 11.97 0.67
C TRP A 92 3.61 12.85 -0.40
N ASN A 93 3.19 12.72 -1.65
CA ASN A 93 3.66 13.60 -2.72
C ASN A 93 3.23 15.06 -2.46
N GLU A 94 2.02 15.29 -1.98
CA GLU A 94 1.54 16.61 -1.60
C GLU A 94 2.28 17.16 -0.37
N ALA A 95 2.42 16.35 0.69
CA ALA A 95 3.16 16.72 1.89
C ALA A 95 4.61 17.13 1.56
N TYR A 96 5.28 16.40 0.66
CA TYR A 96 6.61 16.76 0.17
C TYR A 96 6.62 18.08 -0.60
N LYS A 97 5.67 18.30 -1.52
CA LYS A 97 5.55 19.58 -2.25
C LYS A 97 5.35 20.76 -1.31
N LEU A 98 4.59 20.59 -0.24
CA LEU A 98 4.36 21.64 0.77
C LEU A 98 5.59 21.89 1.64
N SER A 99 6.39 20.85 1.94
CA SER A 99 7.59 21.00 2.78
C SER A 99 8.72 21.76 2.08
N VAL A 100 8.86 21.62 0.76
CA VAL A 100 9.91 22.28 -0.05
C VAL A 100 9.55 23.67 -0.56
N LYS A 101 8.27 24.08 -0.46
CA LYS A 101 7.78 25.41 -0.90
C LYS A 101 8.07 26.53 0.11
N LYS A 102 8.82 26.26 1.19
CA LYS A 102 9.23 27.24 2.19
C LYS A 102 10.49 27.98 1.78
#